data_AF-A0A950A8K1-F1
#
_entry.id   AF-A0A950A8K1-F1
#
_cell.length_a   1.000
_cell.length_b   1.000
_cell.length_c   1.000
_cell.angle_alpha   90.00
_cell.angle_beta   90.00
_cell.angle_gamma   90.00
#
_symmetry.space_group_name_H-M   'P 1'
#
loop_
_entity.id
_entity.type
_entity.pdbx_description
1 polymer ?
#
loop_
_entity_poly.entity_id
_entity_poly.type
_entity_poly.pdbx_seq_one_letter_code
_entity_poly.pdbx_strand_id
1 'polypeptide(L)' 'DKGFDQDSRGYGEYITRAGGIVSPQIPNVEPLRVELEHFVECVRERRRPRSDGASGLRVVRVLEQLQRSLDGSAG' A
#
# COMPACT_ATOMS: atom_id res chain seq x y z
N ASP A 1 12.81 -10.29 13.34
CA ASP A 1 13.46 -10.85 12.15
C ASP A 1 12.42 -11.56 11.29
N LYS A 2 12.01 -10.93 10.19
CA LYS A 2 11.08 -11.51 9.20
C LYS A 2 11.65 -11.19 7.83
N GLY A 3 12.75 -11.88 7.49
CA GLY A 3 13.34 -11.84 6.16
C GLY A 3 12.32 -12.24 5.10
N PHE A 4 12.23 -11.44 4.04
CA PHE A 4 11.45 -11.76 2.85
C PHE A 4 12.36 -11.76 1.63
N ASP A 5 13.36 -12.63 1.64
CA ASP A 5 14.06 -13.02 0.42
C ASP A 5 13.23 -14.09 -0.29
N GLN A 6 12.19 -13.66 -1.01
CA GLN A 6 11.54 -14.51 -2.00
C GLN A 6 11.79 -13.95 -3.40
N ASP A 7 12.65 -14.64 -4.13
CA ASP A 7 12.92 -14.45 -5.55
C ASP A 7 11.60 -14.65 -6.32
N SER A 8 10.95 -13.54 -6.68
CA SER A 8 9.56 -13.49 -7.16
C SER A 8 9.41 -13.88 -8.63
N ARG A 9 10.19 -14.87 -9.11
CA ARG A 9 10.24 -15.23 -10.55
C ARG A 9 8.91 -15.74 -11.12
N GLY A 10 7.90 -16.03 -10.31
CA GLY A 10 6.68 -16.72 -10.76
C GLY A 10 5.35 -15.95 -10.68
N TYR A 11 5.27 -14.76 -10.06
CA TYR A 11 3.94 -14.13 -9.83
C TYR A 11 3.32 -13.55 -11.12
N GLY A 12 4.13 -13.20 -12.12
CA GLY A 12 3.68 -12.59 -13.37
C GLY A 12 3.28 -13.56 -14.49
N GLU A 13 3.50 -14.87 -14.33
CA GLU A 13 3.42 -15.82 -15.45
C GLU A 13 2.01 -16.38 -15.73
N TYR A 14 0.97 -16.02 -14.96
CA TYR A 14 -0.35 -16.66 -15.05
C TYR A 14 -1.54 -15.77 -15.48
N ILE A 15 -1.33 -14.58 -16.05
CA ILE A 15 -2.47 -13.79 -16.59
C ILE A 15 -2.19 -13.34 -18.03
N THR A 16 -2.17 -14.29 -18.95
CA THR A 16 -2.39 -14.04 -20.38
C THR A 16 -3.75 -14.61 -20.79
N ARG A 17 -4.83 -13.90 -20.45
CA ARG A 17 -6.11 -14.06 -21.15
C ARG A 17 -6.29 -12.93 -22.16
N ALA A 18 -6.09 -13.29 -23.42
CA ALA A 18 -6.60 -12.68 -24.65
C ALA A 18 -7.28 -11.30 -24.55
N GLY A 19 -6.53 -10.27 -24.17
CA GLY A 19 -7.04 -8.90 -24.15
C GLY A 19 -6.12 -7.94 -23.40
N GLY A 20 -5.00 -7.55 -24.00
CA GLY A 20 -4.27 -6.32 -23.66
C GLY A 20 -3.94 -6.01 -22.19
N ILE A 21 -3.86 -7.02 -21.30
CA ILE A 21 -3.49 -6.78 -19.89
C ILE A 21 -1.97 -6.60 -19.82
N VAL A 22 -1.54 -5.39 -19.52
CA VAL A 22 -0.15 -5.09 -19.16
C VAL A 22 -0.06 -5.09 -17.64
N SER A 23 0.65 -6.07 -17.08
CA SER A 23 1.04 -6.04 -15.67
C SER A 23 2.39 -5.33 -15.56
N PRO A 24 2.47 -4.13 -14.96
CA PRO A 24 3.75 -3.47 -14.76
C PRO A 24 4.62 -4.29 -13.83
N GLN A 25 5.89 -4.45 -14.18
CA GLN A 25 6.87 -5.01 -13.25
C GLN A 25 7.18 -3.96 -12.18
N ILE A 26 6.93 -4.32 -10.92
CA ILE A 26 7.25 -3.50 -9.76
C ILE A 26 8.50 -4.09 -9.10
N PRO A 27 9.52 -3.28 -8.76
CA PRO A 27 10.70 -3.76 -8.04
C PRO A 27 10.32 -4.46 -6.73
N ASN A 28 10.90 -5.62 -6.48
CA ASN A 28 10.74 -6.34 -5.22
C ASN A 28 11.70 -5.76 -4.17
N VAL A 29 11.34 -4.62 -3.60
CA VAL A 29 12.07 -3.95 -2.52
C VAL A 29 11.34 -4.13 -1.20
N GLU A 30 12.07 -4.31 -0.10
CA GLU A 30 11.48 -4.42 1.23
C GLU A 30 10.64 -3.17 1.57
N PRO A 31 9.30 -3.27 1.73
CA PRO A 31 8.44 -2.11 1.86
C PRO A 31 8.73 -1.25 3.09
N LEU A 32 9.03 -1.88 4.24
CA LEU A 32 9.30 -1.17 5.49
C LEU A 32 10.59 -0.35 5.40
N ARG A 33 11.63 -0.90 4.76
CA ARG A 33 12.86 -0.14 4.50
C ARG A 33 12.59 1.10 3.66
N VAL A 34 11.86 0.96 2.55
CA VAL A 34 11.50 2.10 1.68
C VAL A 34 10.69 3.15 2.45
N GLU A 35 9.76 2.72 3.29
CA GLU A 35 8.94 3.60 4.12
C GLU A 35 9.81 4.38 5.14
N LEU A 36 10.71 3.70 5.85
CA LEU A 36 11.58 4.30 6.85
C LEU A 36 12.61 5.26 6.23
N GLU A 37 13.16 4.90 5.06
CA GLU A 37 14.02 5.80 4.29
C GLU A 37 13.29 7.10 3.96
N HIS A 38 12.08 7.01 3.40
CA HIS A 38 11.24 8.17 3.10
C HIS A 38 10.88 8.98 4.37
N PHE A 39 10.58 8.31 5.48
CA PHE A 39 10.29 8.98 6.75
C PHE A 39 11.48 9.82 7.24
N VAL A 40 12.68 9.23 7.29
CA VAL A 40 13.90 9.93 7.72
C VAL A 40 14.20 11.11 6.80
N GLU A 41 14.06 10.93 5.50
CA GLU A 41 14.25 11.97 4.50
C GLU A 41 13.27 13.15 4.72
N CYS A 42 12.00 12.84 5.02
CA CYS A 42 11.02 13.88 5.32
C CYS A 42 11.36 14.69 6.57
N VAL A 43 11.86 14.02 7.62
CA VAL A 43 12.30 14.69 8.85
C VAL A 43 13.49 15.60 8.58
N ARG A 44 14.49 15.12 7.84
CA ARG A 44 15.71 15.87 7.51
C ARG A 44 15.42 17.11 6.68
N GLU A 45 14.57 16.98 5.67
CA GLU A 45 14.29 18.05 4.71
C GLU A 45 13.08 18.91 5.08
N ARG A 46 12.39 18.57 6.18
CA ARG A 46 11.11 19.18 6.57
C ARG A 46 10.06 19.14 5.46
N ARG A 47 10.05 18.06 4.67
CA ARG A 47 9.04 17.88 3.62
C ARG A 47 7.78 17.26 4.22
N ARG A 48 6.62 17.55 3.60
CA ARG A 48 5.37 16.88 3.95
C ARG A 48 5.40 15.43 3.46
N PRO A 49 5.22 14.42 4.33
CA PRO A 49 5.20 13.02 3.90
C PRO A 49 3.97 12.74 3.03
N ARG A 50 4.09 11.77 2.11
CA ARG A 50 2.98 11.28 1.28
C ARG A 50 1.79 10.77 2.12
N SER A 51 2.08 10.17 3.27
CA SER A 51 1.10 9.61 4.21
C SER A 51 1.12 10.42 5.52
N ASP A 52 0.52 11.61 5.50
CA ASP A 52 0.48 12.50 6.67
C ASP A 52 -0.75 12.26 7.58
N GLY A 53 -0.81 12.94 8.72
CA GLY A 53 -1.93 12.80 9.66
C GLY A 53 -3.30 13.14 9.05
N ALA A 54 -3.37 14.12 8.13
CA ALA A 54 -4.61 14.46 7.45
C ALA A 54 -5.08 13.33 6.53
N SER A 55 -4.17 12.64 5.85
CA SER A 55 -4.48 11.44 5.07
C SER A 55 -5.00 10.31 5.95
N GLY A 56 -4.36 10.06 7.11
CA GLY A 56 -4.80 9.08 8.08
C GLY A 56 -6.22 9.35 8.60
N LEU A 57 -6.52 10.62 8.92
CA LEU A 57 -7.85 11.02 9.36
C LEU A 57 -8.93 10.77 8.29
N ARG A 58 -8.63 11.04 7.01
CA ARG A 58 -9.58 10.76 5.92
C ARG A 58 -9.87 9.27 5.80
N VAL A 59 -8.84 8.42 5.91
CA VAL A 59 -8.99 6.96 5.86
C VAL A 59 -9.87 6.47 7.00
N VAL A 60 -9.55 6.86 8.24
CA VAL A 60 -10.33 6.46 9.43
C VAL A 60 -11.79 6.87 9.29
N ARG A 61 -12.07 8.10 8.85
CA ARG A 61 -13.46 8.57 8.64
C ARG A 61 -14.22 7.72 7.64
N VAL A 62 -13.60 7.36 6.50
CA VAL A 62 -14.25 6.51 5.50
C VAL A 62 -14.55 5.13 6.09
N LEU A 63 -13.58 4.52 6.78
CA LEU A 63 -13.76 3.22 7.43
C LEU A 63 -14.88 3.25 8.49
N GLU A 64 -14.96 4.31 9.29
CA GLU A 64 -16.04 4.49 10.27
C GLU A 64 -17.41 4.59 9.62
N GLN A 65 -17.55 5.30 8.48
CA GLN A 65 -18.83 5.38 7.79
C GLN A 65 -19.23 4.04 7.16
N LEU A 66 -18.26 3.31 6.58
CA LEU A 66 -18.49 1.97 6.06
C LEU A 66 -18.93 1.01 7.15
N GLN A 67 -18.29 1.05 8.32
CA GLN A 67 -18.67 0.22 9.46
C GLN A 67 -20.13 0.50 9.89
N ARG A 68 -20.50 1.78 10.05
CA ARG A 68 -21.88 2.17 10.38
C ARG A 68 -22.89 1.68 9.35
N SER A 69 -22.53 1.74 8.06
CA SER A 69 -23.38 1.24 6.98
C SER A 69 -23.59 -0.27 7.07
N LEU A 70 -22.54 -1.04 7.37
CA LEU A 70 -22.63 -2.49 7.52
C LEU A 70 -23.48 -2.87 8.73
N ASP A 71 -23.24 -2.23 9.87
CA ASP A 71 -24.00 -2.48 11.10
C ASP A 71 -25.49 -2.13 10.94
N GLY A 72 -25.81 -1.05 10.23
CA GLY A 72 -27.19 -0.65 9.94
C GLY A 72 -27.88 -1.52 8.88
N SER A 73 -27.12 -2.20 8.01
CA SER A 73 -27.66 -3.14 7.00
C SER A 73 -27.86 -4.57 7.53
N ALA A 74 -27.38 -4.86 8.73
CA ALA A 74 -27.49 -6.16 9.38
C ALA A 74 -28.77 -6.31 10.25
N GLY A 75 -29.69 -5.35 10.21
CA GLY A 75 -31.01 -5.40 10.84
C GLY A 75 -32.13 -5.35 9.80
#